data_AF-A0A2V4DGC3-F1
#
_entry.id   AF-A0A2V4DGC3-F1
#
_cell.length_a   1.000
_cell.length_b   1.000
_cell.length_c   1.000
_cell.angle_alpha   90.00
_cell.angle_beta   90.00
_cell.angle_gamma   90.00
#
_symmetry.space_group_name_H-M   'P 1'
#
loop_
_entity.id
_entity.type
_entity.pdbx_description
1 polymer ?
#
loop_
_entity_poly.entity_id
_entity_poly.type
_entity_poly.pdbx_seq_one_letter_code
_entity_poly.pdbx_strand_id
1 'polypeptide(L)'
;MSTQTILAIVGNRNMTRSFTDSSTDGTVFNSNNMLDTVASQNLGLLMSGTVIDHVAVTYAGGVAQWRIINSQNQVVARQGWASKVNYSCPEECKIPPYKIQPTDLLQIFPKAVNATSGDTELMAWVTTTGGIESFQVTTAADATLVEMTNSITGQSLGDWAFGKTLTHISVSAEDGGHLDACNVYDQTGSLVWSSYGQYRLPTAGGKSTQVNLDVPLNIKVEKGFVLKASATTA
;
A
#
# COMPACT_ATOMS: atom_id res chain seq x y z
N MET A 1 -17.83 -8.56 4.59
CA MET A 1 -17.22 -7.42 5.31
C MET A 1 -16.78 -7.91 6.67
N SER A 2 -15.47 -8.03 6.89
CA SER A 2 -14.91 -8.37 8.19
C SER A 2 -14.19 -7.15 8.76
N THR A 3 -14.65 -6.61 9.89
CA THR A 3 -13.81 -5.68 10.63
C THR A 3 -12.62 -6.46 11.19
N GLN A 4 -11.40 -6.00 10.93
CA GLN A 4 -10.19 -6.63 11.45
C GLN A 4 -9.39 -5.66 12.32
N THR A 5 -8.76 -6.21 13.36
CA THR A 5 -7.85 -5.45 14.21
C THR A 5 -6.51 -5.28 13.50
N ILE A 6 -6.07 -4.05 13.38
CA ILE A 6 -4.77 -3.67 12.83
C ILE A 6 -3.91 -3.16 13.99
N LEU A 7 -2.67 -3.64 14.06
CA LEU A 7 -1.67 -3.18 15.00
C LEU A 7 -0.49 -2.58 14.23
N ALA A 8 -0.09 -1.36 14.58
CA ALA A 8 1.09 -0.72 14.06
C ALA A 8 2.07 -0.39 15.20
N ILE A 9 3.33 -0.74 15.01
CA ILE A 9 4.43 -0.38 15.90
C ILE A 9 5.30 0.62 15.14
N VAL A 10 5.37 1.83 15.65
CA VAL A 10 6.12 2.93 15.04
C VAL A 10 7.22 3.37 16.00
N GLY A 11 8.43 3.55 15.48
CA GLY A 11 9.51 4.02 16.33
C GLY A 11 10.90 3.97 15.72
N ASN A 12 11.85 3.93 16.64
CA ASN A 12 13.26 3.71 16.39
C ASN A 12 13.84 2.75 17.45
N ARG A 13 15.15 2.47 17.35
CA ARG A 13 15.83 1.57 18.30
C ARG A 13 15.75 2.00 19.78
N ASN A 14 15.48 3.27 20.05
CA ASN A 14 15.46 3.84 21.40
C ASN A 14 14.04 4.05 21.93
N MET A 15 13.03 4.15 21.07
CA MET A 15 11.64 4.45 21.45
C MET A 15 10.66 3.87 20.44
N THR A 16 9.64 3.16 20.94
CA THR A 16 8.54 2.63 20.14
C THR A 16 7.19 2.98 20.77
N ARG A 17 6.16 3.07 19.93
CA ARG A 17 4.75 3.27 20.30
C ARG A 17 3.87 2.32 19.51
N SER A 18 2.76 1.88 20.10
CA SER A 18 1.79 0.99 19.48
C SER A 18 0.48 1.71 19.20
N PHE A 19 0.03 1.61 17.95
CA PHE A 19 -1.22 2.15 17.46
C PHE A 19 -2.13 1.00 17.04
N THR A 20 -3.41 1.10 17.36
CA THR A 20 -4.40 0.08 16.98
C THR A 20 -5.60 0.73 16.36
N ASP A 21 -6.20 0.03 15.40
CA ASP A 21 -7.47 0.40 14.81
C ASP A 21 -8.31 -0.85 14.51
N SER A 22 -9.63 -0.71 14.62
CA SER A 22 -10.59 -1.70 14.14
C SER A 22 -11.07 -1.26 12.76
N SER A 23 -10.26 -1.56 11.74
CA SER A 23 -10.56 -1.09 10.39
C SER A 23 -11.52 -2.03 9.68
N THR A 24 -12.49 -1.45 8.98
CA THR A 24 -13.42 -2.19 8.12
C THR A 24 -12.85 -2.31 6.71
N ASP A 25 -12.86 -3.52 6.15
CA ASP A 25 -12.36 -3.79 4.80
C ASP A 25 -12.97 -2.85 3.76
N GLY A 26 -12.15 -2.39 2.81
CA GLY A 26 -12.60 -1.51 1.73
C GLY A 26 -12.76 -0.05 2.14
N THR A 27 -12.57 0.28 3.42
CA THR A 27 -12.53 1.68 3.88
C THR A 27 -11.18 2.28 3.51
N VAL A 28 -11.18 3.13 2.49
CA VAL A 28 -10.00 3.83 2.00
C VAL A 28 -9.56 4.85 3.05
N PHE A 29 -8.25 4.90 3.34
CA PHE A 29 -7.46 5.75 4.26
C PHE A 29 -8.14 6.89 5.05
N ASN A 30 -9.04 7.67 4.44
CA ASN A 30 -9.63 8.89 4.97
C ASN A 30 -10.47 8.72 6.25
N SER A 31 -10.84 7.49 6.61
CA SER A 31 -11.63 7.21 7.83
C SER A 31 -10.88 6.40 8.89
N ASN A 32 -9.68 5.90 8.58
CA ASN A 32 -8.94 4.96 9.43
C ASN A 32 -7.64 5.59 9.94
N ASN A 33 -7.79 6.61 10.79
CA ASN A 33 -6.66 7.20 11.49
C ASN A 33 -6.34 6.31 12.69
N MET A 34 -5.15 5.70 12.69
CA MET A 34 -4.73 4.85 13.79
C MET A 34 -4.42 5.69 15.02
N LEU A 35 -5.02 5.32 16.15
CA LEU A 35 -4.80 5.96 17.44
C LEU A 35 -3.89 5.10 18.31
N ASP A 36 -3.11 5.76 19.16
CA ASP A 36 -2.26 5.07 20.13
C ASP A 36 -3.09 4.27 21.14
N THR A 37 -2.56 3.10 21.49
CA THR A 37 -3.20 2.14 22.41
C THR A 37 -3.36 2.64 23.84
N VAL A 38 -2.55 3.61 24.29
CA VAL A 38 -2.53 4.07 25.68
C VAL A 38 -3.23 5.41 25.82
N ALA A 39 -2.90 6.38 24.98
CA ALA A 39 -3.39 7.75 25.08
C ALA A 39 -4.55 8.08 24.12
N SER A 40 -4.85 7.18 23.18
CA SER A 40 -5.86 7.39 22.12
C SER A 40 -5.63 8.70 21.33
N GLN A 41 -4.36 9.03 21.09
CA GLN A 41 -3.95 10.22 20.35
C GLN A 41 -3.32 9.85 19.00
N ASN A 42 -3.31 10.83 18.09
CA ASN A 42 -2.66 10.73 16.79
C ASN A 42 -1.13 10.67 16.90
N LEU A 43 -0.51 10.06 15.89
CA LEU A 43 0.96 9.94 15.76
C LEU A 43 1.68 11.28 15.97
N GLY A 44 1.25 12.32 15.25
CA GLY A 44 1.88 13.64 15.29
C GLY A 44 1.88 14.29 16.67
N LEU A 45 0.83 14.06 17.47
CA LEU A 45 0.75 14.62 18.83
C LEU A 45 1.66 13.90 19.83
N LEU A 46 1.77 12.58 19.71
CA LEU A 46 2.52 11.76 20.68
C LEU A 46 4.01 11.69 20.41
N MET A 47 4.41 11.76 19.15
CA MET A 47 5.79 11.56 18.72
C MET A 47 6.35 12.75 17.95
N SER A 48 5.73 13.93 18.08
CA SER A 48 6.20 15.18 17.46
C SER A 48 7.71 15.39 17.65
N GLY A 49 8.41 15.66 16.55
CA GLY A 49 9.84 15.93 16.55
C GLY A 49 10.74 14.71 16.71
N THR A 50 10.18 13.53 16.98
CA THR A 50 10.93 12.27 17.06
C THR A 50 11.28 11.78 15.65
N VAL A 51 12.52 11.29 15.49
CA VAL A 51 12.94 10.63 14.24
C VAL A 51 12.61 9.15 14.34
N ILE A 52 11.83 8.64 13.39
CA ILE A 52 11.49 7.22 13.25
C ILE A 52 12.23 6.62 12.04
N ASP A 53 12.58 5.35 12.16
CA ASP A 53 13.21 4.56 11.10
C ASP A 53 12.53 3.19 10.90
N HIS A 54 11.52 2.85 11.71
CA HIS A 54 10.75 1.62 11.57
C HIS A 54 9.24 1.88 11.72
N VAL A 55 8.46 1.28 10.82
CA VAL A 55 6.99 1.19 10.89
C VAL A 55 6.61 -0.25 10.54
N ALA A 56 6.20 -1.02 11.54
CA ALA A 56 5.76 -2.39 11.38
C ALA A 56 4.25 -2.47 11.59
N VAL A 57 3.50 -2.83 10.56
CA VAL A 57 2.04 -2.90 10.60
C VAL A 57 1.59 -4.33 10.34
N THR A 58 0.68 -4.84 11.15
CA THR A 58 0.16 -6.21 11.03
C THR A 58 -1.36 -6.26 10.91
N TYR A 59 -1.86 -7.18 10.07
CA TYR A 59 -3.29 -7.45 9.83
C TYR A 59 -3.62 -8.95 9.89
N ALA A 60 -4.90 -9.29 10.00
CA ALA A 60 -5.35 -10.68 10.22
C ALA A 60 -5.39 -11.50 8.92
N GLY A 61 -5.88 -10.92 7.83
CA GLY A 61 -5.84 -11.54 6.50
C GLY A 61 -6.18 -10.58 5.36
N GLY A 62 -5.74 -10.95 4.15
CA GLY A 62 -5.99 -10.20 2.91
C GLY A 62 -4.76 -9.41 2.45
N VAL A 63 -4.93 -8.11 2.26
CA VAL A 63 -3.84 -7.17 1.91
C VAL A 63 -4.08 -5.84 2.60
N ALA A 64 -3.03 -5.18 3.06
CA ALA A 64 -3.16 -3.88 3.67
C ALA A 64 -1.96 -2.97 3.38
N GLN A 65 -2.27 -1.69 3.25
CA GLN A 65 -1.34 -0.60 3.03
C GLN A 65 -1.40 0.39 4.17
N TRP A 66 -0.29 1.04 4.49
CA TRP A 66 -0.25 2.13 5.46
C TRP A 66 0.45 3.35 4.89
N ARG A 67 0.09 4.53 5.39
CA ARG A 67 0.76 5.78 5.05
C ARG A 67 0.82 6.72 6.24
N ILE A 68 1.85 7.55 6.26
CA ILE A 68 1.94 8.75 7.10
C ILE A 68 1.63 9.93 6.21
N ILE A 69 0.60 10.68 6.58
CA ILE A 69 0.10 11.82 5.81
C ILE A 69 0.00 13.03 6.72
N ASN A 70 0.30 14.21 6.17
CA ASN A 70 0.09 15.45 6.89
C ASN A 70 -1.39 15.87 6.79
N SER A 71 -2.03 16.12 7.93
CA SER A 71 -3.47 16.41 8.01
C SER A 71 -3.88 17.71 7.30
N GLN A 72 -2.97 18.65 7.10
CA GLN A 72 -3.26 19.97 6.54
C GLN A 72 -3.15 20.00 5.03
N ASN A 73 -2.05 19.48 4.48
CA ASN A 73 -1.78 19.52 3.04
C ASN A 73 -2.05 18.18 2.34
N GLN A 74 -2.41 17.13 3.10
CA GLN A 74 -2.70 15.79 2.58
C GLN A 74 -1.55 15.19 1.75
N VAL A 75 -0.31 15.63 2.01
CA VAL A 75 0.87 15.09 1.34
C VAL A 75 1.33 13.84 2.10
N VAL A 76 1.48 12.75 1.36
CA VAL A 76 2.03 11.49 1.88
C VAL A 76 3.53 11.66 2.16
N ALA A 77 3.91 11.56 3.42
CA ALA A 77 5.29 11.66 3.87
C ALA A 77 6.02 10.32 3.80
N ARG A 78 5.35 9.24 4.22
CA ARG A 78 5.87 7.87 4.18
C ARG A 78 4.74 6.92 3.84
N GLN A 79 5.09 5.78 3.26
CA GLN A 79 4.15 4.70 2.92
C GLN A 79 4.84 3.36 3.13
N GLY A 80 4.03 2.33 3.25
CA GLY A 80 4.52 0.98 3.12
C GLY A 80 3.40 -0.04 3.10
N TRP A 81 3.80 -1.28 3.26
CA TRP A 81 2.94 -2.44 3.28
C TRP A 81 2.81 -2.96 4.70
N ALA A 82 1.64 -3.51 5.01
CA ALA A 82 1.47 -4.27 6.23
C ALA A 82 1.82 -5.74 5.97
N SER A 83 2.12 -6.48 7.02
CA SER A 83 2.36 -7.93 6.99
C SER A 83 1.21 -8.67 7.67
N LYS A 84 0.94 -9.90 7.25
CA LYS A 84 0.03 -10.76 8.01
C LYS A 84 0.62 -11.02 9.41
N VAL A 85 -0.23 -11.12 10.43
CA VAL A 85 0.18 -11.49 11.79
C VAL A 85 1.01 -12.78 11.74
N ASN A 86 2.16 -12.80 12.44
CA ASN A 86 3.20 -13.85 12.43
C ASN A 86 4.09 -13.95 11.19
N TYR A 87 3.89 -13.09 10.18
CA TYR A 87 4.70 -13.03 8.95
C TYR A 87 5.46 -11.70 8.81
N SER A 88 5.63 -10.92 9.88
CA SER A 88 6.36 -9.65 9.82
C SER A 88 7.87 -9.86 9.71
N CYS A 89 8.50 -9.28 8.69
CA CYS A 89 9.95 -9.19 8.59
C CYS A 89 10.46 -7.82 9.09
N PRO A 90 11.32 -7.74 10.11
CA PRO A 90 11.83 -6.46 10.62
C PRO A 90 12.59 -5.62 9.59
N GLU A 91 13.24 -6.27 8.62
CA GLU A 91 13.99 -5.59 7.56
C GLU A 91 13.07 -4.89 6.56
N GLU A 92 11.87 -5.42 6.32
CA GLU A 92 10.87 -4.82 5.42
C GLU A 92 10.11 -3.67 6.09
N CYS A 93 10.10 -3.64 7.42
CA CYS A 93 9.49 -2.58 8.20
C CYS A 93 10.37 -1.33 8.32
N LYS A 94 11.58 -1.34 7.73
CA LYS A 94 12.51 -0.21 7.74
C LYS A 94 12.05 0.86 6.77
N ILE A 95 12.10 2.10 7.22
CA ILE A 95 11.78 3.27 6.40
C ILE A 95 12.95 4.24 6.39
N PRO A 96 13.12 5.05 5.34
CA PRO A 96 14.07 6.15 5.36
C PRO A 96 13.77 7.06 6.56
N PRO A 97 14.78 7.42 7.38
CA PRO A 97 14.57 8.20 8.59
C PRO A 97 13.66 9.40 8.36
N TYR A 98 12.67 9.55 9.22
CA TYR A 98 11.64 10.58 9.09
C TYR A 98 11.39 11.26 10.42
N LYS A 99 11.38 12.59 10.42
CA LYS A 99 11.03 13.39 11.59
C LYS A 99 9.53 13.65 11.57
N ILE A 100 8.81 13.04 12.51
CA ILE A 100 7.37 13.21 12.67
C ILE A 100 7.04 14.68 12.93
N GLN A 101 6.09 15.20 12.18
CA GLN A 101 5.50 16.52 12.36
C GLN A 101 4.28 16.46 13.27
N PRO A 102 3.94 17.55 13.99
CA PRO A 102 2.76 17.61 14.84
C PRO A 102 1.44 17.27 14.13
N THR A 103 1.39 17.50 12.82
CA THR A 103 0.22 17.32 11.95
C THR A 103 0.16 15.95 11.29
N ASP A 104 1.07 15.03 11.60
CA ASP A 104 1.12 13.73 10.93
C ASP A 104 0.07 12.77 11.49
N LEU A 105 -0.61 12.10 10.57
CA LEU A 105 -1.58 11.04 10.82
C LEU A 105 -1.05 9.73 10.25
N LEU A 106 -1.17 8.65 11.02
CA LEU A 106 -0.95 7.30 10.54
C LEU A 106 -2.30 6.75 10.05
N GLN A 107 -2.36 6.40 8.77
CA GLN A 107 -3.56 5.85 8.14
C GLN A 107 -3.32 4.46 7.60
N ILE A 108 -4.34 3.61 7.70
CA ILE A 108 -4.35 2.24 7.19
C ILE A 108 -5.46 2.08 6.14
N PHE A 109 -5.17 1.30 5.11
CA PHE A 109 -6.17 0.81 4.18
C PHE A 109 -6.06 -0.72 4.06
N PRO A 110 -6.88 -1.47 4.80
CA PRO A 110 -6.94 -2.91 4.68
C PRO A 110 -8.08 -3.38 3.77
N LYS A 111 -7.86 -4.57 3.22
CA LYS A 111 -8.84 -5.35 2.49
C LYS A 111 -8.76 -6.79 2.97
N ALA A 112 -9.91 -7.44 3.12
CA ALA A 112 -9.97 -8.85 3.43
C ALA A 112 -9.59 -9.70 2.23
N VAL A 113 -9.29 -10.97 2.50
CA VAL A 113 -9.19 -11.99 1.47
C VAL A 113 -10.51 -12.08 0.73
N ASN A 114 -10.46 -12.05 -0.59
CA ASN A 114 -11.61 -12.32 -1.44
C ASN A 114 -12.02 -13.79 -1.27
N ALA A 115 -13.27 -14.00 -0.84
CA ALA A 115 -13.82 -15.34 -0.67
C ALA A 115 -14.31 -15.97 -2.00
N THR A 116 -14.25 -15.22 -3.09
CA THR A 116 -14.68 -15.67 -4.42
C THR A 116 -13.56 -16.44 -5.10
N SER A 117 -13.82 -17.68 -5.48
CA SER A 117 -12.87 -18.49 -6.24
C SER A 117 -12.55 -17.83 -7.59
N GLY A 118 -11.27 -17.72 -7.92
CA GLY A 118 -10.81 -17.24 -9.23
C GLY A 118 -10.70 -15.72 -9.37
N ASP A 119 -10.83 -14.96 -8.28
CA ASP A 119 -10.65 -13.51 -8.26
C ASP A 119 -9.67 -13.10 -7.14
N THR A 120 -8.67 -12.28 -7.47
CA THR A 120 -7.69 -11.75 -6.50
C THR A 120 -7.88 -10.26 -6.23
N GLU A 121 -7.78 -9.86 -4.96
CA GLU A 121 -7.65 -8.44 -4.56
C GLU A 121 -6.19 -7.95 -4.77
N LEU A 122 -6.03 -6.84 -5.48
CA LEU A 122 -4.71 -6.22 -5.73
C LEU A 122 -4.68 -4.79 -5.24
N MET A 123 -3.53 -4.39 -4.70
CA MET A 123 -3.23 -3.02 -4.33
C MET A 123 -1.86 -2.65 -4.86
N ALA A 124 -1.66 -1.36 -5.16
CA ALA A 124 -0.39 -0.83 -5.61
C ALA A 124 -0.10 0.51 -4.94
N TRP A 125 1.19 0.79 -4.73
CA TRP A 125 1.71 2.12 -4.49
C TRP A 125 2.34 2.65 -5.78
N VAL A 126 1.80 3.75 -6.28
CA VAL A 126 2.26 4.42 -7.50
C VAL A 126 2.94 5.72 -7.09
N THR A 127 4.24 5.82 -7.37
CA THR A 127 5.02 7.03 -7.06
C THR A 127 5.34 7.78 -8.34
N THR A 128 5.10 9.09 -8.31
CA THR A 128 5.42 9.99 -9.40
C THR A 128 6.21 11.18 -8.89
N THR A 129 6.71 12.01 -9.80
CA THR A 129 7.28 13.32 -9.45
C THR A 129 6.27 14.28 -8.82
N GLY A 130 4.97 14.00 -8.90
CA GLY A 130 3.90 14.79 -8.29
C GLY A 130 3.47 14.32 -6.89
N GLY A 131 3.88 13.12 -6.47
CA GLY A 131 3.45 12.52 -5.21
C GLY A 131 3.26 11.01 -5.31
N ILE A 132 2.79 10.42 -4.22
CA ILE A 132 2.54 8.99 -4.10
C ILE A 132 1.04 8.78 -3.86
N GLU A 133 0.45 7.83 -4.57
CA GLU A 133 -0.91 7.38 -4.28
C GLU A 133 -1.09 5.87 -4.34
N SER A 134 -2.14 5.42 -3.65
CA SER A 134 -2.61 4.04 -3.67
C SER A 134 -3.51 3.81 -4.88
N PHE A 135 -3.32 2.67 -5.52
CA PHE A 135 -4.17 2.15 -6.59
C PHE A 135 -4.67 0.77 -6.18
N GLN A 136 -5.83 0.36 -6.71
CA GLN A 136 -6.45 -0.90 -6.34
C GLN A 136 -7.22 -1.55 -7.48
N VAL A 137 -7.39 -2.86 -7.36
CA VAL A 137 -8.38 -3.68 -8.06
C VAL A 137 -9.11 -4.50 -7.01
N THR A 138 -10.45 -4.46 -7.05
CA THR A 138 -11.30 -5.21 -6.11
C THR A 138 -11.55 -6.64 -6.56
N THR A 139 -11.50 -6.90 -7.86
CA THR A 139 -11.76 -8.23 -8.44
C THR A 139 -10.91 -8.38 -9.70
N ALA A 140 -9.70 -8.92 -9.56
CA ALA A 140 -8.88 -9.33 -10.69
C ALA A 140 -9.15 -10.82 -10.97
N ALA A 141 -9.95 -11.11 -12.00
CA ALA A 141 -10.14 -12.49 -12.45
C ALA A 141 -8.80 -13.13 -12.82
N ASP A 142 -8.66 -14.42 -12.54
CA ASP A 142 -7.41 -15.16 -12.72
C ASP A 142 -6.83 -14.95 -14.13
N ALA A 143 -5.53 -14.66 -14.18
CA ALA A 143 -4.75 -14.42 -15.40
C ALA A 143 -5.33 -13.33 -16.32
N THR A 144 -6.22 -12.46 -15.82
CA THR A 144 -6.85 -11.39 -16.60
C THR A 144 -6.27 -10.04 -16.20
N LEU A 145 -5.86 -9.25 -17.20
CA LEU A 145 -5.38 -7.88 -16.98
C LEU A 145 -6.56 -6.95 -16.68
N VAL A 146 -6.64 -6.49 -15.44
CA VAL A 146 -7.66 -5.55 -14.98
C VAL A 146 -7.03 -4.20 -14.68
N GLU A 147 -7.75 -3.13 -15.01
CA GLU A 147 -7.32 -1.77 -14.75
C GLU A 147 -7.31 -1.47 -13.24
N MET A 148 -6.17 -0.97 -12.75
CA MET A 148 -6.03 -0.43 -11.42
C MET A 148 -6.43 1.03 -11.43
N THR A 149 -7.30 1.42 -10.50
CA THR A 149 -7.72 2.82 -10.33
C THR A 149 -7.22 3.37 -9.00
N ASN A 150 -7.05 4.69 -8.92
CA ASN A 150 -6.66 5.36 -7.69
C ASN A 150 -7.67 5.03 -6.58
N SER A 151 -7.18 4.53 -5.46
CA SER A 151 -8.01 4.04 -4.36
C SER A 151 -8.90 5.12 -3.75
N ILE A 152 -8.49 6.39 -3.81
CA ILE A 152 -9.19 7.53 -3.23
C ILE A 152 -10.12 8.20 -4.24
N THR A 153 -9.64 8.44 -5.46
CA THR A 153 -10.39 9.24 -6.46
C THR A 153 -11.09 8.41 -7.52
N GLY A 154 -10.76 7.12 -7.66
CA GLY A 154 -11.26 6.26 -8.73
C GLY A 154 -10.70 6.60 -10.12
N GLN A 155 -9.69 7.47 -10.21
CA GLN A 155 -9.11 7.92 -11.47
C GLN A 155 -8.11 6.92 -12.05
N SER A 156 -7.98 6.93 -13.38
CA SER A 156 -6.93 6.21 -14.09
C SER A 156 -5.54 6.81 -13.81
N LEU A 157 -4.48 6.07 -14.17
CA LEU A 157 -3.10 6.56 -14.08
C LEU A 157 -2.90 7.86 -14.88
N GLY A 158 -3.43 7.89 -16.10
CA GLY A 158 -3.27 8.99 -17.04
C GLY A 158 -4.01 10.25 -16.64
N ASP A 159 -5.09 10.14 -15.87
CA ASP A 159 -5.81 11.30 -15.34
C ASP A 159 -5.15 11.85 -14.08
N TRP A 160 -4.72 10.98 -13.16
CA TRP A 160 -4.11 11.39 -11.90
C TRP A 160 -2.68 11.93 -12.09
N ALA A 161 -1.86 11.26 -12.90
CA ALA A 161 -0.45 11.57 -13.08
C ALA A 161 -0.15 12.31 -14.40
N PHE A 162 -1.15 12.93 -15.05
CA PHE A 162 -0.95 13.61 -16.33
C PHE A 162 0.23 14.59 -16.30
N GLY A 163 1.18 14.41 -17.21
CA GLY A 163 2.37 15.27 -17.33
C GLY A 163 3.41 15.08 -16.24
N LYS A 164 3.22 14.12 -15.32
CA LYS A 164 4.21 13.70 -14.31
C LYS A 164 5.01 12.51 -14.82
N THR A 165 6.13 12.23 -14.15
CA THR A 165 6.93 11.05 -14.42
C THR A 165 6.63 10.00 -13.36
N LEU A 166 6.23 8.82 -13.81
CA LEU A 166 6.12 7.61 -13.01
C LEU A 166 7.53 7.10 -12.67
N THR A 167 7.85 7.10 -11.37
CA THR A 167 9.19 6.79 -10.87
C THR A 167 9.25 5.47 -10.13
N HIS A 168 8.13 4.96 -9.63
CA HIS A 168 8.11 3.69 -8.90
C HIS A 168 6.71 3.07 -8.89
N ILE A 169 6.66 1.75 -9.03
CA ILE A 169 5.45 0.96 -8.77
C ILE A 169 5.82 -0.16 -7.78
N SER A 170 5.01 -0.29 -6.74
CA SER A 170 5.04 -1.41 -5.81
C SER A 170 3.67 -2.06 -5.81
N VAL A 171 3.55 -3.38 -5.86
CA VAL A 171 2.26 -4.10 -5.91
C VAL A 171 2.24 -5.23 -4.88
N SER A 172 1.11 -5.37 -4.20
CA SER A 172 0.80 -6.53 -3.36
C SER A 172 -0.56 -7.10 -3.76
N ALA A 173 -0.59 -8.42 -3.93
CA ALA A 173 -1.79 -9.23 -3.95
C ALA A 173 -2.20 -9.59 -2.52
N GLU A 174 -3.41 -10.11 -2.37
CA GLU A 174 -3.88 -10.71 -1.13
C GLU A 174 -3.08 -11.95 -0.71
N ASP A 175 -3.36 -12.46 0.49
CA ASP A 175 -2.66 -13.61 1.07
C ASP A 175 -2.77 -14.85 0.18
N GLY A 176 -1.62 -15.36 -0.27
CA GLY A 176 -1.53 -16.52 -1.16
C GLY A 176 -1.58 -16.17 -2.66
N GLY A 177 -2.06 -14.98 -3.04
CA GLY A 177 -2.18 -14.57 -4.44
C GLY A 177 -0.82 -14.41 -5.14
N HIS A 178 -0.78 -14.84 -6.40
CA HIS A 178 0.34 -14.62 -7.32
C HIS A 178 0.07 -13.38 -8.18
N LEU A 179 1.05 -12.49 -8.33
CA LEU A 179 0.97 -11.42 -9.32
C LEU A 179 1.62 -11.92 -10.61
N ASP A 180 0.81 -12.13 -11.66
CA ASP A 180 1.32 -12.56 -12.96
C ASP A 180 2.07 -11.43 -13.65
N ALA A 181 1.41 -10.27 -13.80
CA ALA A 181 1.98 -9.13 -14.53
C ALA A 181 1.43 -7.79 -14.04
N CYS A 182 2.25 -6.77 -14.18
CA CYS A 182 1.89 -5.37 -14.04
C CYS A 182 2.32 -4.61 -15.29
N ASN A 183 1.37 -3.96 -15.95
CA ASN A 183 1.52 -3.37 -17.27
C ASN A 183 1.02 -1.92 -17.29
N VAL A 184 1.72 -1.06 -18.03
CA VAL A 184 1.26 0.28 -18.36
C VAL A 184 0.90 0.31 -19.83
N TYR A 185 -0.31 0.76 -20.14
CA TYR A 185 -0.79 0.97 -21.50
C TYR A 185 -0.99 2.46 -21.78
N ASP A 186 -0.78 2.87 -23.01
CA ASP A 186 -1.07 4.23 -23.46
C ASP A 186 -2.55 4.41 -23.87
N GLN A 187 -2.89 5.63 -24.28
CA GLN A 187 -4.23 6.00 -24.76
C GLN A 187 -4.69 5.25 -26.02
N THR A 188 -3.78 4.65 -26.78
CA THR A 188 -4.09 3.85 -27.98
C THR A 188 -4.29 2.37 -27.65
N GLY A 189 -4.04 1.98 -26.40
CA GLY A 189 -4.04 0.58 -25.96
C GLY A 189 -2.72 -0.15 -26.25
N SER A 190 -1.65 0.57 -26.61
CA SER A 190 -0.33 -0.02 -26.81
C SER A 190 0.38 -0.24 -25.48
N LEU A 191 1.10 -1.34 -25.37
CA LEU A 191 1.88 -1.67 -24.17
C LEU A 191 3.13 -0.78 -24.10
N VAL A 192 3.19 0.07 -23.09
CA VAL A 192 4.33 0.98 -22.84
C VAL A 192 5.38 0.29 -21.98
N TRP A 193 4.93 -0.48 -20.99
CA TRP A 193 5.80 -1.18 -20.06
C TRP A 193 5.11 -2.42 -19.49
N SER A 194 5.89 -3.45 -19.21
CA SER A 194 5.44 -4.68 -18.57
C SER A 194 6.52 -5.22 -17.64
N SER A 195 6.10 -5.75 -16.50
CA SER A 195 6.94 -6.54 -15.62
C SER A 195 6.14 -7.67 -15.00
N TYR A 196 6.80 -8.82 -14.81
CA TYR A 196 6.21 -9.97 -14.14
C TYR A 196 6.36 -9.83 -12.62
N GLY A 197 5.32 -10.21 -11.90
CA GLY A 197 5.36 -10.31 -10.45
C GLY A 197 5.84 -11.67 -9.97
N GLN A 198 5.75 -11.89 -8.67
CA GLN A 198 6.04 -13.17 -8.01
C GLN A 198 5.04 -13.43 -6.87
N TYR A 199 5.16 -14.58 -6.21
CA TYR A 199 4.51 -14.83 -4.93
C TYR A 199 5.14 -14.01 -3.80
N ARG A 200 4.34 -13.59 -2.82
CA ARG A 200 4.86 -13.22 -1.50
C ARG A 200 5.28 -14.48 -0.77
N LEU A 201 6.42 -14.45 -0.07
CA LEU A 201 6.97 -15.65 0.56
C LEU A 201 6.03 -16.13 1.69
N PRO A 202 5.39 -17.32 1.60
CA PRO A 202 4.36 -17.77 2.55
C PRO A 202 4.95 -18.44 3.80
N THR A 203 6.21 -18.16 4.14
CA THR A 203 6.92 -18.82 5.24
C THR A 203 7.09 -17.85 6.40
N ALA A 204 6.70 -18.27 7.61
CA ALA A 204 6.92 -17.50 8.82
C ALA A 204 8.42 -17.21 9.01
N GLY A 205 8.78 -15.94 9.23
CA GLY A 205 10.18 -15.50 9.28
C GLY A 205 10.85 -15.33 7.90
N GLY A 206 10.09 -15.43 6.82
CA GLY A 206 10.54 -15.16 5.46
C GLY A 206 11.01 -13.72 5.23
N LYS A 207 11.86 -13.53 4.22
CA LYS A 207 12.16 -12.23 3.61
C LYS A 207 11.36 -12.16 2.29
N SER A 208 10.80 -11.02 1.91
CA SER A 208 9.82 -10.83 0.82
C SER A 208 8.37 -11.19 1.17
N THR A 209 7.88 -10.77 2.35
CA THR A 209 6.51 -11.09 2.81
C THR A 209 5.47 -10.03 2.45
N GLN A 210 5.92 -8.83 2.06
CA GLN A 210 5.08 -7.67 1.94
C GLN A 210 4.67 -7.31 0.50
N VAL A 211 5.50 -7.64 -0.50
CA VAL A 211 5.32 -7.20 -1.89
C VAL A 211 5.48 -8.34 -2.88
N ASN A 212 4.68 -8.29 -3.95
CA ASN A 212 4.79 -9.19 -5.11
C ASN A 212 5.67 -8.58 -6.22
N LEU A 213 5.74 -7.26 -6.29
CA LEU A 213 6.55 -6.52 -7.27
C LEU A 213 6.98 -5.18 -6.66
N ASP A 214 8.24 -4.82 -6.85
CA ASP A 214 8.79 -3.53 -6.43
C ASP A 214 9.82 -3.06 -7.45
N VAL A 215 9.49 -2.04 -8.25
CA VAL A 215 10.28 -1.65 -9.42
C VAL A 215 10.40 -0.14 -9.61
N PRO A 216 11.63 0.37 -9.82
CA PRO A 216 11.84 1.74 -10.25
C PRO A 216 11.52 1.91 -11.73
N LEU A 217 10.99 3.07 -12.09
CA LEU A 217 10.58 3.43 -13.44
C LEU A 217 11.03 4.84 -13.78
N ASN A 218 10.93 5.20 -15.06
CA ASN A 218 11.15 6.56 -15.53
C ASN A 218 10.28 6.83 -16.75
N ILE A 219 8.97 6.68 -16.59
CA ILE A 219 7.99 6.78 -17.68
C ILE A 219 7.24 8.09 -17.55
N LYS A 220 7.24 8.92 -18.59
CA LYS A 220 6.41 10.13 -18.61
C LYS A 220 4.97 9.72 -18.87
N VAL A 221 4.07 10.08 -17.97
CA VAL A 221 2.65 9.73 -18.06
C VAL A 221 1.94 10.76 -18.93
N GLU A 222 1.27 10.28 -19.98
CA GLU A 222 0.40 11.09 -20.82
C GLU A 222 -1.07 10.82 -20.51
N LYS A 223 -1.95 11.62 -21.11
CA LYS A 223 -3.39 11.50 -20.88
C LYS A 223 -3.86 10.15 -21.40
N GLY A 224 -4.79 9.51 -20.70
CA GLY A 224 -5.37 8.22 -21.11
C GLY A 224 -4.46 7.01 -20.88
N PHE A 225 -3.32 7.17 -20.20
CA PHE A 225 -2.53 6.03 -19.73
C PHE A 225 -3.31 5.24 -18.69
N VAL A 226 -3.17 3.92 -18.70
CA VAL A 226 -3.81 3.04 -17.71
C VAL A 226 -2.80 2.06 -17.13
N LEU A 227 -2.89 1.84 -15.82
CA LEU A 227 -2.16 0.79 -15.12
C LEU A 227 -3.04 -0.44 -15.07
N LYS A 228 -2.54 -1.59 -15.50
CA LYS A 228 -3.26 -2.87 -15.42
C LYS A 228 -2.42 -3.89 -14.68
N ALA A 229 -3.07 -4.76 -13.92
CA ALA A 229 -2.42 -5.87 -13.27
C ALA A 229 -3.26 -7.14 -13.45
N SER A 230 -2.58 -8.28 -13.51
CA SER A 230 -3.19 -9.61 -13.53
C SER A 230 -2.61 -10.44 -12.40
N ALA A 231 -3.47 -11.21 -11.76
CA ALA A 231 -3.10 -12.08 -10.67
C ALA A 231 -3.81 -13.42 -10.81
N THR A 232 -3.29 -14.41 -10.11
CA THR A 232 -3.85 -15.75 -10.01
C THR A 232 -4.04 -16.09 -8.54
N THR A 233 -5.24 -16.54 -8.19
CA THR A 233 -5.58 -16.99 -6.84
C THR A 233 -4.75 -18.21 -6.42
N ALA A 234 -4.54 -18.37 -5.11
CA ALA A 234 -3.71 -19.42 -4.50
C ALA A 234 -4.28 -20.83 -4.66
#